data_AF-Q9R950-F1
#
_entry.id   AF-Q9R950-F1
#
_cell.length_a   1.000
_cell.length_b   1.000
_cell.length_c   1.000
_cell.angle_alpha   90.00
_cell.angle_beta   90.00
_cell.angle_gamma   90.00
#
_symmetry.space_group_name_H-M   'P 1'
#
loop_
_entity.id
_entity.type
_entity.pdbx_description
1 polymer ?
#
loop_
_entity_poly.entity_id
_entity_poly.type
_entity_poly.pdbx_seq_one_letter_code
_entity_poly.pdbx_strand_id
1 'polypeptide(L)'
;MGFRINTNVAALNAKANSDLNAKSLDASLSRLSSGLRINSAADDASGMAIADSLRSQANTLGQAISNGNDALGILQTADKAMDEQLKILDTIKTKATQAAQDGQSLKTRTMLQADINKLMEELDNIANTTSFNGKQLLSGNFTNQEFQIGASSNQTVKATIGATQSSKIGVTRFETGAQSFTSGVVGLTIKNYNGIEDFKFDNVVISTSVGTGLGALAEEINKSADKTGVRATYDVKTTGVYAIKEGTTSQNFAINGVTIGKIEYKDGDGNGSLISAINAVKDTTGVQASKDENGKLVLTSADGRGIKITGDIGVGSGILANQKENYGRLSLVKNDGRDINISGTNLSAIGMGTTDMISQSSVSLRESKGQISATNADAMGFNSYKGGGKFVFTQNVSSISAFMSAQGSGFSRGSGFSVGSGKNLSVGLSQGIQIISSAASMSNTYVVSAGSGFSSGSGNSQFAALKTTAANTTDETAGVTTLKGAMAVMDIAETAITNLDQIRADIGSIQNQVTSTINNITVTQVNVKAAESQIRDVDFASESANYSKANILAQSGSHAMAQANSSQQNVLRLLQ
;
A
#
# COMPACT_ATOMS: atom_id res chain seq x y z
N MET A 1 -87.21 57.28 29.06
CA MET A 1 -86.31 57.21 27.88
C MET A 1 -87.09 57.71 26.67
N GLY A 2 -86.88 58.94 26.21
CA GLY A 2 -87.59 59.49 25.06
C GLY A 2 -87.08 58.91 23.74
N PHE A 3 -87.99 58.49 22.85
CA PHE A 3 -87.66 57.97 21.53
C PHE A 3 -87.18 59.11 20.61
N ARG A 4 -85.86 59.22 20.38
CA ARG A 4 -85.22 60.26 19.56
C ARG A 4 -84.94 59.73 18.15
N ILE A 5 -85.37 60.45 17.12
CA ILE A 5 -85.33 60.00 15.71
C ILE A 5 -84.09 60.41 14.91
N ASN A 6 -83.44 61.54 15.23
CA ASN A 6 -82.32 62.03 14.41
C ASN A 6 -81.03 61.20 14.58
N THR A 7 -80.90 60.44 15.67
CA THR A 7 -79.74 59.56 15.91
C THR A 7 -80.23 58.12 16.04
N ASN A 8 -80.22 57.38 14.92
CA ASN A 8 -80.64 55.99 14.89
C ASN A 8 -79.54 55.06 15.45
N VAL A 9 -79.57 54.83 16.76
CA VAL A 9 -78.60 53.96 17.43
C VAL A 9 -78.70 52.50 16.96
N ALA A 10 -79.90 52.04 16.55
CA ALA A 10 -80.09 50.69 16.03
C ALA A 10 -79.39 50.49 14.67
N ALA A 11 -79.44 51.49 13.79
CA ALA A 11 -78.72 51.45 12.51
C ALA A 11 -77.19 51.49 12.69
N LEU A 12 -76.68 52.32 13.61
CA LEU A 12 -75.25 52.37 13.93
C LEU A 12 -74.74 51.04 14.52
N ASN A 13 -75.51 50.43 15.41
CA ASN A 13 -75.19 49.13 15.98
C ASN A 13 -75.23 48.02 14.92
N ALA A 14 -76.27 47.98 14.09
CA ALA A 14 -76.38 47.00 13.00
C ALA A 14 -75.23 47.13 11.98
N LYS A 15 -74.82 48.37 11.64
CA LYS A 15 -73.68 48.63 10.76
C LYS A 15 -72.35 48.18 11.38
N ALA A 16 -72.09 48.50 12.65
CA ALA A 16 -70.89 48.06 13.34
C ALA A 16 -70.77 46.52 13.38
N ASN A 17 -71.87 45.82 13.67
CA ASN A 17 -71.91 44.36 13.67
C ASN A 17 -71.75 43.76 12.26
N SER A 18 -72.34 44.40 11.24
CA SER A 18 -72.19 43.97 9.85
C SER A 18 -70.76 44.13 9.34
N ASP A 19 -70.07 45.23 9.68
CA ASP A 19 -68.67 45.44 9.29
C ASP A 19 -67.72 44.48 10.00
N LEU A 20 -68.00 44.10 11.26
CA LEU A 20 -67.26 43.04 11.95
C LEU A 20 -67.43 41.69 11.26
N ASN A 21 -68.65 41.34 10.84
CA ASN A 21 -68.90 40.10 10.10
C ASN A 21 -68.25 40.11 8.71
N ALA A 22 -68.30 41.24 7.99
CA ALA A 22 -67.65 41.38 6.68
C ALA A 22 -66.13 41.15 6.77
N LYS A 23 -65.46 41.69 7.81
CA LYS A 23 -64.03 41.42 8.05
C LYS A 23 -63.74 39.93 8.27
N SER A 24 -64.59 39.24 9.02
CA SER A 24 -64.44 37.79 9.24
C SER A 24 -64.68 36.99 7.97
N LEU A 25 -65.64 37.40 7.13
CA LEU A 25 -65.93 36.78 5.84
C LEU A 25 -64.72 36.90 4.90
N ASP A 26 -64.17 38.11 4.75
CA ASP A 26 -62.99 38.37 3.91
C ASP A 26 -61.76 37.58 4.39
N ALA A 27 -61.53 37.51 5.71
CA ALA A 27 -60.44 36.72 6.27
C ALA A 27 -60.58 35.22 5.95
N SER A 28 -61.80 34.67 6.07
CA SER A 28 -62.06 33.27 5.73
C SER A 28 -61.92 32.98 4.24
N LEU A 29 -62.36 33.90 3.38
CA LEU A 29 -62.19 33.79 1.94
C LEU A 29 -60.70 33.87 1.55
N SER A 30 -59.93 34.75 2.20
CA SER A 30 -58.49 34.86 1.99
C SER A 30 -57.74 33.59 2.37
N ARG A 31 -58.07 32.96 3.50
CA ARG A 31 -57.48 31.67 3.93
C ARG A 31 -57.90 30.52 3.03
N LEU A 32 -59.17 30.48 2.61
CA LEU A 32 -59.67 29.46 1.69
C LEU A 32 -59.01 29.58 0.30
N SER A 33 -58.73 30.81 -0.15
CA SER A 33 -58.06 31.08 -1.41
C SER A 33 -56.56 30.78 -1.37
N SER A 34 -55.88 31.05 -0.26
CA SER A 34 -54.44 30.79 -0.13
C SER A 34 -54.12 29.34 0.22
N GLY A 35 -55.06 28.62 0.83
CA GLY A 35 -54.83 27.31 1.43
C GLY A 35 -54.02 27.34 2.73
N LEU A 36 -53.72 28.53 3.26
CA LEU A 36 -52.92 28.71 4.47
C LEU A 36 -53.78 29.28 5.59
N ARG A 37 -53.62 28.72 6.79
CA ARG A 37 -54.24 29.21 8.03
C ARG A 37 -53.63 30.55 8.45
N ILE A 38 -52.33 30.71 8.22
CA ILE A 38 -51.56 31.90 8.59
C ILE A 38 -51.08 32.59 7.30
N ASN A 39 -51.78 33.65 6.89
CA ASN A 39 -51.46 34.42 5.69
C ASN A 39 -50.53 35.60 5.99
N SER A 40 -50.67 36.21 7.17
CA SER A 40 -49.91 37.36 7.61
C SER A 40 -49.39 37.17 9.04
N ALA A 41 -48.29 37.85 9.39
CA ALA A 41 -47.74 37.81 10.75
C ALA A 41 -48.71 38.35 11.81
N ALA A 42 -49.75 39.08 11.38
CA ALA A 42 -50.81 39.58 12.25
C ALA A 42 -51.79 38.48 12.70
N ASP A 43 -51.87 37.36 11.97
CA ASP A 43 -52.79 36.26 12.28
C ASP A 43 -52.24 35.38 13.43
N ASP A 44 -50.93 35.07 13.41
CA ASP A 44 -50.22 34.36 14.47
C ASP A 44 -48.69 34.57 14.31
N ALA A 45 -48.13 35.52 15.06
CA ALA A 45 -46.71 35.88 14.95
C ALA A 45 -45.78 34.72 15.35
N SER A 46 -46.13 33.96 16.39
CA SER A 46 -45.34 32.82 16.85
C SER A 46 -45.46 31.62 15.92
N GLY A 47 -46.66 31.33 15.43
CA GLY A 47 -46.92 30.26 14.46
C GLY A 47 -46.20 30.51 13.14
N MET A 48 -46.17 31.76 12.66
CA MET A 48 -45.42 32.13 11.47
C MET A 48 -43.90 31.93 11.66
N ALA A 49 -43.34 32.35 12.81
CA ALA A 49 -41.92 32.17 13.09
C ALA A 49 -41.49 30.69 13.14
N ILE A 50 -42.30 29.83 13.77
CA ILE A 50 -42.03 28.38 13.81
C ILE A 50 -42.18 27.76 12.42
N ALA A 51 -43.25 28.10 11.70
CA ALA A 51 -43.47 27.59 10.35
C ALA A 51 -42.34 27.99 9.39
N ASP A 52 -41.85 29.24 9.46
CA ASP A 52 -40.71 29.68 8.65
C ASP A 52 -39.41 28.95 9.02
N SER A 53 -39.19 28.67 10.31
CA SER A 53 -38.05 27.87 10.77
C SER A 53 -38.11 26.43 10.25
N LEU A 54 -39.27 25.76 10.36
CA LEU A 54 -39.48 24.41 9.84
C LEU A 54 -39.36 24.36 8.31
N ARG A 55 -39.89 25.37 7.61
CA ARG A 55 -39.76 25.49 6.15
C ARG A 55 -38.31 25.63 5.72
N SER A 56 -37.55 26.48 6.42
CA SER A 56 -36.11 26.64 6.19
C SER A 56 -35.39 25.31 6.38
N GLN A 57 -35.66 24.61 7.50
CA GLN A 57 -35.09 23.31 7.78
C GLN A 57 -35.46 22.26 6.72
N ALA A 58 -36.73 22.17 6.30
CA ALA A 58 -37.18 21.23 5.27
C ALA A 58 -36.49 21.47 3.91
N ASN A 59 -36.30 22.74 3.54
CA ASN A 59 -35.58 23.12 2.33
C ASN A 59 -34.09 22.77 2.42
N THR A 60 -33.44 23.06 3.54
CA THR A 60 -32.03 22.71 3.76
C THR A 60 -31.83 21.20 3.76
N LEU A 61 -32.71 20.43 4.41
CA LEU A 61 -32.67 18.96 4.36
C LEU A 61 -32.90 18.44 2.93
N GLY A 62 -33.75 19.08 2.14
CA GLY A 62 -33.93 18.75 0.72
C GLY A 62 -32.65 18.91 -0.10
N GLN A 63 -31.92 20.02 0.11
CA GLN A 63 -30.62 20.21 -0.53
C GLN A 63 -29.56 19.23 -0.01
N ALA A 64 -29.58 18.92 1.30
CA ALA A 64 -28.70 17.93 1.91
C ALA A 64 -28.88 16.52 1.32
N ILE A 65 -30.11 16.11 1.00
CA ILE A 65 -30.39 14.85 0.28
C ILE A 65 -29.71 14.85 -1.10
N SER A 66 -29.83 15.95 -1.85
CA SER A 66 -29.15 16.09 -3.15
C SER A 66 -27.63 16.02 -3.01
N ASN A 67 -27.05 16.74 -2.03
CA ASN A 67 -25.61 16.71 -1.77
C ASN A 67 -25.13 15.29 -1.40
N GLY A 68 -25.93 14.54 -0.64
CA GLY A 68 -25.65 13.14 -0.33
C GLY A 68 -25.68 12.25 -1.57
N ASN A 69 -26.65 12.43 -2.47
CA ASN A 69 -26.73 11.70 -3.73
C ASN A 69 -25.54 12.02 -4.66
N ASP A 70 -25.10 13.28 -4.70
CA ASP A 70 -23.89 13.68 -5.45
C ASP A 70 -22.64 13.00 -4.86
N ALA A 71 -22.52 12.96 -3.54
CA ALA A 71 -21.44 12.25 -2.86
C ALA A 71 -21.45 10.74 -3.20
N LEU A 72 -22.62 10.09 -3.21
CA LEU A 72 -22.74 8.69 -3.64
C LEU A 72 -22.30 8.51 -5.09
N GLY A 73 -22.74 9.37 -6.01
CA GLY A 73 -22.35 9.30 -7.42
C GLY A 73 -20.84 9.42 -7.62
N ILE A 74 -20.19 10.34 -6.88
CA ILE A 74 -18.73 10.52 -6.90
C ILE A 74 -18.02 9.26 -6.40
N LEU A 75 -18.43 8.75 -5.23
CA LEU A 75 -17.81 7.58 -4.62
C LEU A 75 -18.00 6.31 -5.46
N GLN A 76 -19.16 6.13 -6.08
CA GLN A 76 -19.43 5.00 -6.99
C GLN A 76 -18.59 5.08 -8.25
N THR A 77 -18.42 6.28 -8.82
CA THR A 77 -17.55 6.50 -9.98
C THR A 77 -16.11 6.10 -9.66
N ALA A 78 -15.60 6.49 -8.49
CA ALA A 78 -14.26 6.12 -8.04
C ALA A 78 -14.10 4.61 -7.81
N ASP A 79 -15.03 3.97 -7.09
CA ASP A 79 -14.97 2.52 -6.82
C ASP A 79 -15.03 1.69 -8.10
N LYS A 80 -15.95 2.02 -9.03
CA LYS A 80 -16.06 1.30 -10.30
C LYS A 80 -14.86 1.49 -11.22
N ALA A 81 -14.21 2.66 -11.18
CA ALA A 81 -12.96 2.86 -11.91
C ALA A 81 -11.80 2.04 -11.31
N MET A 82 -11.72 1.92 -9.98
CA MET A 82 -10.69 1.09 -9.32
C MET A 82 -10.86 -0.42 -9.55
N ASP A 83 -12.09 -0.89 -9.80
CA ASP A 83 -12.33 -2.29 -10.15
C ASP A 83 -11.51 -2.72 -11.39
N GLU A 84 -11.35 -1.81 -12.36
CA GLU A 84 -10.54 -2.06 -13.55
C GLU A 84 -9.04 -2.06 -13.23
N GLN A 85 -8.58 -1.18 -12.33
CA GLN A 85 -7.18 -1.21 -11.86
C GLN A 85 -6.83 -2.54 -11.17
N LEU A 86 -7.75 -3.12 -10.39
CA LEU A 86 -7.53 -4.42 -9.75
C LEU A 86 -7.41 -5.55 -10.77
N LYS A 87 -8.25 -5.58 -11.82
CA LYS A 87 -8.12 -6.57 -12.91
C LYS A 87 -6.81 -6.42 -13.68
N ILE A 88 -6.37 -5.18 -13.90
CA ILE A 88 -5.07 -4.89 -14.51
C ILE A 88 -3.94 -5.43 -13.64
N LEU A 89 -3.97 -5.22 -12.32
CA LEU A 89 -2.96 -5.73 -11.41
C LEU A 89 -2.93 -7.26 -11.34
N ASP A 90 -4.09 -7.91 -11.34
CA ASP A 90 -4.19 -9.38 -11.42
C ASP A 90 -3.55 -9.92 -12.72
N THR A 91 -3.79 -9.23 -13.83
CA THR A 91 -3.17 -9.54 -15.12
C THR A 91 -1.64 -9.34 -15.07
N ILE A 92 -1.15 -8.27 -14.45
CA ILE A 92 0.29 -8.02 -14.26
C ILE A 92 0.92 -9.15 -13.42
N LYS A 93 0.29 -9.54 -12.30
CA LYS A 93 0.76 -10.64 -11.45
C LYS A 93 0.79 -11.97 -12.20
N THR A 94 -0.22 -12.25 -13.01
CA THR A 94 -0.30 -13.43 -13.87
C THR A 94 0.84 -13.47 -14.89
N LYS A 95 1.13 -12.35 -15.55
CA LYS A 95 2.23 -12.24 -16.52
C LYS A 95 3.61 -12.34 -15.86
N ALA A 96 3.78 -11.76 -14.67
CA ALA A 96 4.99 -11.93 -13.88
C ALA A 96 5.22 -13.40 -13.50
N THR A 97 4.16 -14.10 -13.09
CA THR A 97 4.20 -15.55 -12.83
C THR A 97 4.57 -16.33 -14.09
N GLN A 98 4.01 -15.97 -15.24
CA GLN A 98 4.35 -16.59 -16.54
C GLN A 98 5.83 -16.36 -16.92
N ALA A 99 6.38 -15.17 -16.62
CA ALA A 99 7.78 -14.84 -16.87
C ALA A 99 8.74 -15.56 -15.92
N ALA A 100 8.28 -15.90 -14.71
CA ALA A 100 9.06 -16.57 -13.67
C ALA A 100 9.35 -18.06 -13.97
N GLN A 101 8.83 -18.63 -15.06
CA GLN A 101 9.25 -19.97 -15.51
C GLN A 101 10.56 -19.89 -16.32
N ASP A 102 11.40 -20.91 -16.20
CA ASP A 102 12.72 -20.93 -16.87
C ASP A 102 12.66 -21.49 -18.32
N GLY A 103 11.52 -22.02 -18.74
CA GLY A 103 11.28 -22.37 -20.16
C GLY A 103 11.13 -21.16 -21.09
N GLN A 104 11.14 -19.94 -20.56
CA GLN A 104 11.05 -18.70 -21.33
C GLN A 104 12.44 -18.15 -21.65
N SER A 105 12.67 -17.77 -22.91
CA SER A 105 13.87 -17.05 -23.31
C SER A 105 13.84 -15.59 -22.86
N LEU A 106 15.00 -14.91 -22.85
CA LEU A 106 15.06 -13.46 -22.66
C LEU A 106 14.12 -12.70 -23.63
N LYS A 107 14.07 -13.12 -24.90
CA LYS A 107 13.22 -12.47 -25.92
C LYS A 107 11.74 -12.54 -25.56
N THR A 108 11.27 -13.67 -25.06
CA THR A 108 9.85 -13.84 -24.68
C THR A 108 9.54 -13.12 -23.38
N ARG A 109 10.46 -13.09 -22.40
CA ARG A 109 10.31 -12.25 -21.21
C ARG A 109 10.26 -10.75 -21.54
N THR A 110 11.01 -10.30 -22.55
CA THR A 110 10.92 -8.91 -23.04
C THR A 110 9.54 -8.57 -23.60
N MET A 111 8.87 -9.52 -24.27
CA MET A 111 7.49 -9.33 -24.72
C MET A 111 6.52 -9.21 -23.54
N LEU A 112 6.68 -10.05 -22.51
CA LEU A 112 5.88 -9.95 -21.28
C LEU A 112 6.09 -8.62 -20.57
N GLN A 113 7.33 -8.12 -20.49
CA GLN A 113 7.62 -6.80 -19.92
C GLN A 113 6.97 -5.67 -20.75
N ALA A 114 6.99 -5.76 -22.08
CA ALA A 114 6.36 -4.75 -22.94
C ALA A 114 4.84 -4.66 -22.71
N ASP A 115 4.19 -5.81 -22.49
CA ASP A 115 2.76 -5.89 -22.17
C ASP A 115 2.47 -5.30 -20.78
N ILE A 116 3.25 -5.70 -19.76
CA ILE A 116 3.18 -5.15 -18.41
C ILE A 116 3.38 -3.62 -18.41
N ASN A 117 4.27 -3.09 -19.26
CA ASN A 117 4.45 -1.64 -19.40
C ASN A 117 3.17 -0.94 -19.86
N LYS A 118 2.42 -1.54 -20.78
CA LYS A 118 1.16 -0.99 -21.31
C LYS A 118 0.02 -1.09 -20.30
N LEU A 119 -0.05 -2.21 -19.58
CA LEU A 119 -0.99 -2.38 -18.47
C LEU A 119 -0.77 -1.34 -17.36
N MET A 120 0.48 -1.06 -16.99
CA MET A 120 0.78 0.00 -16.01
C MET A 120 0.51 1.41 -16.55
N GLU A 121 0.70 1.64 -17.85
CA GLU A 121 0.32 2.91 -18.49
C GLU A 121 -1.20 3.13 -18.43
N GLU A 122 -1.99 2.08 -18.64
CA GLU A 122 -3.45 2.13 -18.51
C GLU A 122 -3.89 2.31 -17.06
N LEU A 123 -3.24 1.64 -16.10
CA LEU A 123 -3.50 1.84 -14.67
C LEU A 123 -3.31 3.32 -14.28
N ASP A 124 -2.21 3.94 -14.74
CA ASP A 124 -1.95 5.36 -14.53
C ASP A 124 -2.96 6.25 -15.27
N ASN A 125 -3.40 5.86 -16.47
CA ASN A 125 -4.43 6.59 -17.21
C ASN A 125 -5.73 6.64 -16.40
N ILE A 126 -6.21 5.50 -15.91
CA ILE A 126 -7.41 5.43 -15.07
C ILE A 126 -7.25 6.32 -13.82
N ALA A 127 -6.10 6.25 -13.14
CA ALA A 127 -5.84 7.04 -11.93
C ALA A 127 -5.86 8.56 -12.18
N ASN A 128 -5.34 9.01 -13.34
CA ASN A 128 -5.17 10.42 -13.67
C ASN A 128 -6.35 11.03 -14.45
N THR A 129 -7.23 10.21 -15.02
CA THR A 129 -8.35 10.64 -15.87
C THR A 129 -9.69 10.58 -15.13
N THR A 130 -9.84 9.68 -14.15
CA THR A 130 -11.08 9.52 -13.37
C THR A 130 -11.38 10.77 -12.55
N SER A 131 -12.35 11.55 -13.04
CA SER A 131 -12.71 12.84 -12.46
C SER A 131 -14.21 13.07 -12.46
N PHE A 132 -14.67 13.93 -11.56
CA PHE A 132 -16.04 14.43 -11.49
C PHE A 132 -16.02 15.95 -11.56
N ASN A 133 -16.59 16.54 -12.63
CA ASN A 133 -16.56 17.99 -12.88
C ASN A 133 -15.16 18.62 -12.67
N GLY A 134 -14.11 17.98 -13.17
CA GLY A 134 -12.72 18.43 -13.06
C GLY A 134 -12.02 18.12 -11.73
N LYS A 135 -12.73 17.56 -10.74
CA LYS A 135 -12.11 17.02 -9.51
C LYS A 135 -11.58 15.62 -9.78
N GLN A 136 -10.26 15.48 -9.81
CA GLN A 136 -9.61 14.18 -9.94
C GLN A 136 -9.83 13.35 -8.66
N LEU A 137 -10.34 12.13 -8.81
CA LEU A 137 -10.79 11.31 -7.68
C LEU A 137 -9.69 10.37 -7.18
N LEU A 138 -9.00 9.70 -8.10
CA LEU A 138 -8.07 8.60 -7.81
C LEU A 138 -6.59 9.03 -7.73
N SER A 139 -6.35 10.33 -7.88
CA SER A 139 -4.99 10.89 -7.98
C SER A 139 -4.35 11.23 -6.63
N GLY A 140 -5.08 11.07 -5.53
CA GLY A 140 -4.64 11.46 -4.18
C GLY A 140 -4.92 12.92 -3.83
N ASN A 141 -5.46 13.73 -4.73
CA ASN A 141 -5.88 15.11 -4.43
C ASN A 141 -7.26 15.18 -3.76
N PHE A 142 -8.03 14.10 -3.78
CA PHE A 142 -9.36 14.00 -3.18
C PHE A 142 -9.27 13.67 -1.68
N THR A 143 -8.67 14.57 -0.91
CA THR A 143 -8.47 14.40 0.54
C THR A 143 -9.28 15.43 1.32
N ASN A 144 -9.85 15.03 2.46
CA ASN A 144 -10.65 15.91 3.33
C ASN A 144 -11.77 16.66 2.60
N GLN A 145 -12.43 16.03 1.62
CA GLN A 145 -13.56 16.65 0.92
C GLN A 145 -14.81 16.56 1.79
N GLU A 146 -15.51 17.68 1.96
CA GLU A 146 -16.69 17.76 2.82
C GLU A 146 -17.97 17.84 2.01
N PHE A 147 -18.97 17.07 2.44
CA PHE A 147 -20.32 17.11 1.90
C PHE A 147 -21.28 17.56 3.00
N GLN A 148 -21.83 18.76 2.88
CA GLN A 148 -22.85 19.28 3.80
C GLN A 148 -24.15 18.51 3.61
N ILE A 149 -24.55 17.78 4.66
CA ILE A 149 -25.72 16.87 4.64
C ILE A 149 -26.67 17.12 5.81
N GLY A 150 -26.54 18.23 6.54
CA GLY A 150 -27.45 18.53 7.64
C GLY A 150 -28.14 19.89 7.52
N ALA A 151 -29.13 20.09 8.40
CA ALA A 151 -29.91 21.31 8.49
C ALA A 151 -29.13 22.49 9.12
N SER A 152 -28.10 22.21 9.90
CA SER A 152 -27.26 23.21 10.57
C SER A 152 -25.84 23.22 10.00
N SER A 153 -25.09 24.28 10.27
CA SER A 153 -23.71 24.41 9.81
C SER A 153 -22.83 23.26 10.32
N ASN A 154 -21.85 22.87 9.50
CA ASN A 154 -20.82 21.86 9.82
C ASN A 154 -21.34 20.43 10.07
N GLN A 155 -22.54 20.10 9.60
CA GLN A 155 -23.05 18.73 9.58
C GLN A 155 -22.63 18.07 8.26
N THR A 156 -21.37 17.62 8.22
CA THR A 156 -20.73 17.11 6.99
C THR A 156 -20.27 15.67 7.11
N VAL A 157 -20.21 14.97 5.97
CA VAL A 157 -19.40 13.75 5.81
C VAL A 157 -18.10 14.12 5.12
N LYS A 158 -17.00 13.54 5.62
CA LYS A 158 -15.66 13.71 5.05
C LYS A 158 -15.30 12.52 4.19
N ALA A 159 -14.87 12.78 2.96
CA ALA A 159 -14.35 11.78 2.06
C ALA A 159 -12.86 12.03 1.79
N THR A 160 -12.08 10.96 1.94
CA THR A 160 -10.67 10.93 1.57
C THR A 160 -10.44 9.68 0.73
N ILE A 161 -10.06 9.86 -0.53
CA ILE A 161 -9.68 8.79 -1.44
C ILE A 161 -8.16 8.83 -1.59
N GLY A 162 -7.50 7.72 -1.30
CA GLY A 162 -6.06 7.57 -1.41
C GLY A 162 -5.53 7.72 -2.84
N ALA A 163 -4.23 7.95 -2.97
CA ALA A 163 -3.54 7.96 -4.26
C ALA A 163 -3.41 6.54 -4.82
N THR A 164 -3.80 6.31 -6.08
CA THR A 164 -3.81 4.97 -6.72
C THR A 164 -2.81 4.85 -7.87
N GLN A 165 -1.95 5.84 -8.12
CA GLN A 165 -0.99 5.76 -9.21
C GLN A 165 0.05 4.66 -8.99
N SER A 166 0.60 4.10 -10.08
CA SER A 166 1.61 3.02 -10.03
C SER A 166 2.88 3.37 -9.25
N SER A 167 3.20 4.65 -9.04
CA SER A 167 4.33 5.09 -8.22
C SER A 167 4.03 5.18 -6.71
N LYS A 168 2.77 5.01 -6.30
CA LYS A 168 2.30 5.13 -4.91
C LYS A 168 1.76 3.83 -4.35
N ILE A 169 1.41 2.88 -5.20
CA ILE A 169 1.00 1.53 -4.84
C ILE A 169 2.13 0.51 -5.11
N GLY A 170 2.01 -0.68 -4.52
CA GLY A 170 2.97 -1.77 -4.74
C GLY A 170 4.35 -1.49 -4.15
N VAL A 171 4.44 -0.74 -3.05
CA VAL A 171 5.71 -0.46 -2.40
C VAL A 171 6.09 -1.64 -1.52
N THR A 172 6.99 -2.47 -2.00
CA THR A 172 7.55 -3.61 -1.25
C THR A 172 8.90 -3.24 -0.69
N ARG A 173 9.20 -3.76 0.50
CA ARG A 173 10.52 -3.64 1.14
C ARG A 173 11.28 -4.95 0.95
N PHE A 174 12.47 -4.85 0.39
CA PHE A 174 13.41 -5.97 0.25
C PHE A 174 14.61 -5.75 1.17
N GLU A 175 15.02 -6.79 1.89
CA GLU A 175 16.24 -6.79 2.69
C GLU A 175 17.01 -8.08 2.48
N THR A 176 18.30 -7.98 2.17
CA THR A 176 19.17 -9.14 1.98
C THR A 176 20.45 -8.96 2.78
N GLY A 177 20.74 -9.96 3.63
CA GLY A 177 21.93 -9.98 4.49
C GLY A 177 23.23 -10.09 3.70
N ALA A 178 24.36 -9.94 4.39
CA ALA A 178 25.65 -10.37 3.86
C ALA A 178 25.68 -11.90 3.69
N GLN A 179 26.70 -12.39 2.99
CA GLN A 179 26.94 -13.83 2.92
C GLN A 179 27.41 -14.32 4.29
N SER A 180 26.73 -15.32 4.86
CA SER A 180 27.08 -15.87 6.16
C SER A 180 28.17 -16.93 6.05
N PHE A 181 29.20 -16.79 6.87
CA PHE A 181 30.30 -17.75 7.02
C PHE A 181 30.33 -18.37 8.43
N THR A 182 29.34 -18.08 9.27
CA THR A 182 29.29 -18.55 10.67
C THR A 182 28.08 -19.45 10.91
N SER A 183 28.29 -20.53 11.66
CA SER A 183 27.22 -21.44 12.11
C SER A 183 26.79 -21.12 13.53
N GLY A 184 25.66 -21.67 13.93
CA GLY A 184 25.17 -21.58 15.31
C GLY A 184 23.66 -21.56 15.37
N VAL A 185 23.14 -21.48 16.59
CA VAL A 185 21.70 -21.30 16.83
C VAL A 185 21.39 -19.82 16.69
N VAL A 186 20.42 -19.48 15.83
CA VAL A 186 19.90 -18.12 15.64
C VAL A 186 18.50 -18.03 16.25
N GLY A 187 18.23 -16.95 16.95
CA GLY A 187 16.89 -16.61 17.44
C GLY A 187 16.50 -15.25 16.89
N LEU A 188 15.62 -15.22 15.88
CA LEU A 188 15.21 -14.00 15.20
C LEU A 188 14.02 -13.35 15.91
N THR A 189 13.99 -12.02 15.94
CA THR A 189 12.88 -11.23 16.46
C THR A 189 12.58 -10.08 15.51
N ILE A 190 11.34 -9.98 15.03
CA ILE A 190 10.88 -8.78 14.32
C ILE A 190 10.34 -7.82 15.36
N LYS A 191 10.93 -6.63 15.43
CA LYS A 191 10.51 -5.57 16.35
C LYS A 191 9.22 -4.93 15.86
N ASN A 192 8.33 -4.63 16.78
CA ASN A 192 7.12 -3.85 16.50
C ASN A 192 6.30 -4.39 15.30
N TYR A 193 6.07 -5.70 15.23
CA TYR A 193 5.53 -6.34 14.02
C TYR A 193 4.11 -5.85 13.69
N ASN A 194 3.30 -5.55 14.71
CA ASN A 194 1.91 -5.10 14.59
C ASN A 194 1.65 -3.68 15.12
N GLY A 195 2.69 -2.92 15.48
CA GLY A 195 2.55 -1.60 16.09
C GLY A 195 2.48 -1.58 17.62
N ILE A 196 2.50 -2.74 18.29
CA ILE A 196 2.34 -2.87 19.74
C ILE A 196 3.49 -3.69 20.37
N GLU A 197 3.78 -4.87 19.82
CA GLU A 197 4.71 -5.82 20.43
C GLU A 197 5.73 -6.39 19.43
N ASP A 198 6.70 -7.15 19.94
CA ASP A 198 7.70 -7.85 19.14
C ASP A 198 7.22 -9.27 18.78
N PHE A 199 7.63 -9.76 17.61
CA PHE A 199 7.42 -11.16 17.20
C PHE A 199 8.71 -11.95 17.33
N LYS A 200 8.75 -12.95 18.22
CA LYS A 200 9.91 -13.83 18.41
C LYS A 200 9.67 -15.15 17.69
N PHE A 201 10.61 -15.55 16.85
CA PHE A 201 10.62 -16.87 16.23
C PHE A 201 11.28 -17.90 17.14
N ASP A 202 10.96 -19.16 16.89
CA ASP A 202 11.67 -20.27 17.51
C ASP A 202 13.14 -20.29 17.06
N ASN A 203 14.00 -20.84 17.92
CA ASN A 203 15.43 -20.94 17.63
C ASN A 203 15.68 -21.92 16.48
N VAL A 204 16.46 -21.50 15.48
CA VAL A 204 16.81 -22.32 14.32
C VAL A 204 18.32 -22.57 14.30
N VAL A 205 18.73 -23.79 13.97
CA VAL A 205 20.15 -24.15 13.85
C VAL A 205 20.63 -23.84 12.42
N ILE A 206 21.71 -23.07 12.29
CA ILE A 206 22.43 -22.86 11.03
C ILE A 206 23.62 -23.81 10.99
N SER A 207 23.56 -24.82 10.11
CA SER A 207 24.65 -25.80 9.92
C SER A 207 24.59 -26.46 8.54
N THR A 208 25.35 -27.55 8.34
CA THR A 208 25.38 -28.36 7.12
C THR A 208 24.50 -29.62 7.20
N SER A 209 23.83 -29.85 8.33
CA SER A 209 22.99 -31.04 8.56
C SER A 209 21.60 -30.89 7.94
N VAL A 210 20.93 -32.00 7.66
CA VAL A 210 19.52 -32.01 7.21
C VAL A 210 18.64 -31.36 8.29
N GLY A 211 17.66 -30.54 7.86
CA GLY A 211 16.77 -29.80 8.77
C GLY A 211 17.41 -28.59 9.44
N THR A 212 18.56 -28.13 8.94
CA THR A 212 19.26 -26.93 9.42
C THR A 212 19.63 -26.01 8.26
N GLY A 213 20.11 -24.81 8.57
CA GLY A 213 20.55 -23.83 7.57
C GLY A 213 19.48 -22.79 7.26
N LEU A 214 19.72 -22.00 6.22
CA LEU A 214 18.82 -20.91 5.84
C LEU A 214 17.49 -21.41 5.26
N GLY A 215 17.46 -22.63 4.72
CA GLY A 215 16.22 -23.28 4.31
C GLY A 215 15.25 -23.46 5.48
N ALA A 216 15.71 -24.06 6.58
CA ALA A 216 14.93 -24.25 7.79
C ALA A 216 14.46 -22.91 8.41
N LEU A 217 15.32 -21.88 8.36
CA LEU A 217 14.95 -20.55 8.85
C LEU A 217 13.89 -19.88 7.96
N ALA A 218 14.03 -19.97 6.64
CA ALA A 218 13.05 -19.42 5.71
C ALA A 218 11.69 -20.11 5.85
N GLU A 219 11.66 -21.42 6.06
CA GLU A 219 10.43 -22.16 6.38
C GLU A 219 9.76 -21.63 7.65
N GLU A 220 10.53 -21.41 8.72
CA GLU A 220 10.00 -20.91 9.99
C GLU A 220 9.46 -19.47 9.88
N ILE A 221 10.16 -18.59 9.14
CA ILE A 221 9.68 -17.24 8.87
C ILE A 221 8.39 -17.27 8.05
N ASN A 222 8.37 -18.05 6.97
CA ASN A 222 7.21 -18.14 6.07
C ASN A 222 5.98 -18.77 6.73
N LYS A 223 6.15 -19.63 7.74
CA LYS A 223 5.04 -20.19 8.54
C LYS A 223 4.21 -19.11 9.24
N SER A 224 4.83 -17.98 9.59
CA SER A 224 4.17 -16.85 10.27
C SER A 224 4.05 -15.61 9.38
N ALA A 225 4.07 -15.78 8.05
CA ALA A 225 4.02 -14.67 7.10
C ALA A 225 2.67 -13.92 7.14
N ASP A 226 1.57 -14.61 7.41
CA ASP A 226 0.22 -14.03 7.56
C ASP A 226 0.12 -13.04 8.73
N LYS A 227 0.90 -13.28 9.80
CA LYS A 227 0.93 -12.42 11.00
C LYS A 227 1.94 -11.28 10.88
N THR A 228 3.12 -11.58 10.36
CA THR A 228 4.23 -10.62 10.35
C THR A 228 4.26 -9.74 9.10
N GLY A 229 3.62 -10.17 8.01
CA GLY A 229 3.74 -9.56 6.69
C GLY A 229 5.13 -9.74 6.06
N VAL A 230 5.99 -10.58 6.65
CA VAL A 230 7.36 -10.83 6.18
C VAL A 230 7.47 -12.24 5.63
N ARG A 231 7.93 -12.33 4.38
CA ARG A 231 8.29 -13.59 3.72
C ARG A 231 9.80 -13.68 3.58
N ALA A 232 10.33 -14.90 3.56
CA ALA A 232 11.75 -15.15 3.46
C ALA A 232 12.08 -16.12 2.32
N THR A 233 13.27 -15.94 1.75
CA THR A 233 13.89 -16.87 0.81
C THR A 233 15.40 -16.90 1.06
N TYR A 234 16.09 -17.82 0.40
CA TYR A 234 17.52 -18.01 0.56
C TYR A 234 18.22 -18.22 -0.78
N ASP A 235 19.50 -17.88 -0.84
CA ASP A 235 20.39 -18.30 -1.91
C ASP A 235 21.71 -18.81 -1.31
N VAL A 236 21.93 -20.12 -1.40
CA VAL A 236 23.13 -20.79 -0.88
C VAL A 236 23.96 -21.32 -2.04
N LYS A 237 24.88 -20.47 -2.51
CA LYS A 237 25.85 -20.81 -3.55
C LYS A 237 27.26 -20.37 -3.17
N THR A 238 28.23 -21.21 -3.47
CA THR A 238 29.66 -20.88 -3.46
C THR A 238 30.17 -20.88 -4.89
N THR A 239 30.50 -19.69 -5.40
CA THR A 239 31.03 -19.51 -6.75
C THR A 239 32.53 -19.18 -6.70
N GLY A 240 33.32 -19.88 -7.50
CA GLY A 240 34.74 -19.60 -7.65
C GLY A 240 35.01 -18.22 -8.26
N VAL A 241 36.13 -17.59 -7.90
CA VAL A 241 36.42 -16.20 -8.33
C VAL A 241 37.03 -16.10 -9.72
N TYR A 242 37.56 -17.20 -10.26
CA TYR A 242 38.06 -17.32 -11.63
C TYR A 242 37.72 -18.69 -12.22
N ALA A 243 37.82 -18.83 -13.54
CA ALA A 243 37.53 -20.07 -14.25
C ALA A 243 38.46 -21.21 -13.82
N ILE A 244 37.92 -22.44 -13.75
CA ILE A 244 38.65 -23.62 -13.27
C ILE A 244 39.98 -23.77 -14.02
N LYS A 245 41.07 -23.94 -13.26
CA LYS A 245 42.42 -24.22 -13.75
C LYS A 245 42.86 -25.62 -13.33
N GLU A 246 43.78 -26.20 -14.09
CA GLU A 246 44.35 -27.51 -13.78
C GLU A 246 44.86 -27.56 -12.33
N GLY A 247 44.48 -28.59 -11.61
CA GLY A 247 44.83 -28.78 -10.21
C GLY A 247 44.40 -30.14 -9.68
N THR A 248 44.61 -30.33 -8.39
CA THR A 248 44.18 -31.55 -7.71
C THR A 248 43.65 -31.24 -6.32
N THR A 249 42.65 -31.99 -5.89
CA THR A 249 42.17 -31.97 -4.51
C THR A 249 43.12 -32.79 -3.61
N SER A 250 43.08 -32.52 -2.32
CA SER A 250 43.78 -33.34 -1.31
C SER A 250 43.12 -34.71 -1.10
N GLN A 251 43.88 -35.65 -0.54
CA GLN A 251 43.38 -37.00 -0.23
C GLN A 251 42.19 -37.00 0.75
N ASN A 252 42.11 -36.01 1.64
CA ASN A 252 41.05 -35.84 2.63
C ASN A 252 40.02 -34.77 2.22
N PHE A 253 39.94 -34.42 0.93
CA PHE A 253 38.91 -33.52 0.43
C PHE A 253 37.52 -34.07 0.73
N ALA A 254 36.71 -33.27 1.42
CA ALA A 254 35.38 -33.62 1.85
C ALA A 254 34.44 -32.41 1.78
N ILE A 255 33.16 -32.67 1.54
CA ILE A 255 32.09 -31.65 1.54
C ILE A 255 31.01 -32.11 2.50
N ASN A 256 30.57 -31.22 3.39
CA ASN A 256 29.53 -31.47 4.39
C ASN A 256 29.75 -32.76 5.20
N GLY A 257 31.02 -33.05 5.51
CA GLY A 257 31.44 -34.23 6.27
C GLY A 257 31.64 -35.52 5.46
N VAL A 258 31.30 -35.53 4.16
CA VAL A 258 31.47 -36.68 3.27
C VAL A 258 32.80 -36.58 2.53
N THR A 259 33.70 -37.54 2.72
CA THR A 259 34.97 -37.60 2.00
C THR A 259 34.78 -38.02 0.55
N ILE A 260 35.29 -37.21 -0.38
CA ILE A 260 35.29 -37.46 -1.83
C ILE A 260 36.67 -37.96 -2.27
N GLY A 261 37.74 -37.41 -1.69
CA GLY A 261 39.12 -37.83 -1.93
C GLY A 261 39.84 -37.05 -3.03
N LYS A 262 41.02 -37.56 -3.42
CA LYS A 262 41.88 -36.92 -4.43
C LYS A 262 41.27 -37.04 -5.82
N ILE A 263 41.15 -35.91 -6.51
CA ILE A 263 40.65 -35.77 -7.88
C ILE A 263 41.66 -34.90 -8.63
N GLU A 264 42.02 -35.29 -9.85
CA GLU A 264 42.84 -34.50 -10.76
C GLU A 264 41.95 -33.93 -11.86
N TYR A 265 41.89 -32.60 -11.94
CA TYR A 265 41.03 -31.89 -12.88
C TYR A 265 41.86 -31.02 -13.81
N LYS A 266 41.46 -30.96 -15.07
CA LYS A 266 42.15 -30.19 -16.13
C LYS A 266 41.60 -28.76 -16.20
N ASP A 267 42.27 -27.91 -16.99
CA ASP A 267 41.77 -26.57 -17.26
C ASP A 267 40.31 -26.60 -17.74
N GLY A 268 39.48 -25.74 -17.15
CA GLY A 268 38.05 -25.67 -17.40
C GLY A 268 37.25 -26.91 -16.98
N ASP A 269 37.82 -27.80 -16.16
CA ASP A 269 37.31 -29.16 -15.87
C ASP A 269 36.93 -29.90 -17.17
N GLY A 270 37.81 -29.83 -18.19
CA GLY A 270 37.54 -30.45 -19.50
C GLY A 270 37.33 -31.97 -19.47
N ASN A 271 37.81 -32.64 -18.41
CA ASN A 271 37.55 -34.05 -18.14
C ASN A 271 36.27 -34.31 -17.33
N GLY A 272 35.57 -33.26 -16.86
CA GLY A 272 34.34 -33.33 -16.08
C GLY A 272 34.47 -34.04 -14.73
N SER A 273 35.71 -34.32 -14.31
CA SER A 273 36.00 -35.20 -13.17
C SER A 273 35.64 -34.57 -11.84
N LEU A 274 35.89 -33.26 -11.69
CA LEU A 274 35.63 -32.55 -10.45
C LEU A 274 34.12 -32.45 -10.21
N ILE A 275 33.38 -32.01 -11.23
CA ILE A 275 31.92 -31.88 -11.15
C ILE A 275 31.27 -33.24 -10.94
N SER A 276 31.70 -34.27 -11.68
CA SER A 276 31.11 -35.61 -11.55
C SER A 276 31.36 -36.23 -10.18
N ALA A 277 32.58 -36.08 -9.62
CA ALA A 277 32.92 -36.62 -8.31
C ALA A 277 32.15 -35.93 -7.17
N ILE A 278 31.95 -34.61 -7.24
CA ILE A 278 31.12 -33.89 -6.25
C ILE A 278 29.64 -34.32 -6.39
N ASN A 279 29.14 -34.40 -7.63
CA ASN A 279 27.74 -34.76 -7.88
C ASN A 279 27.41 -36.22 -7.56
N ALA A 280 28.39 -37.12 -7.54
CA ALA A 280 28.20 -38.51 -7.14
C ALA A 280 27.71 -38.67 -5.69
N VAL A 281 27.94 -37.67 -4.83
CA VAL A 281 27.51 -37.66 -3.42
C VAL A 281 26.50 -36.55 -3.12
N LYS A 282 25.89 -35.91 -4.14
CA LYS A 282 25.00 -34.75 -3.98
C LYS A 282 23.79 -35.02 -3.07
N ASP A 283 23.23 -36.23 -3.11
CA ASP A 283 22.02 -36.56 -2.34
C ASP A 283 22.34 -36.74 -0.85
N THR A 284 23.62 -37.01 -0.53
CA THR A 284 24.11 -37.09 0.86
C THR A 284 24.58 -35.73 1.36
N THR A 285 25.38 -35.02 0.56
CA THR A 285 25.95 -33.72 0.95
C THR A 285 24.94 -32.58 0.88
N GLY A 286 23.94 -32.68 0.01
CA GLY A 286 23.03 -31.58 -0.35
C GLY A 286 23.59 -30.60 -1.38
N VAL A 287 24.82 -30.84 -1.86
CA VAL A 287 25.55 -29.89 -2.70
C VAL A 287 25.61 -30.42 -4.12
N GLN A 288 25.10 -29.62 -5.06
CA GLN A 288 25.22 -29.84 -6.49
C GLN A 288 26.32 -28.94 -7.05
N ALA A 289 27.31 -29.55 -7.70
CA ALA A 289 28.31 -28.87 -8.49
C ALA A 289 27.83 -28.63 -9.92
N SER A 290 28.13 -27.44 -10.42
CA SER A 290 27.94 -27.03 -11.81
C SER A 290 29.07 -26.10 -12.24
N LYS A 291 29.11 -25.82 -13.54
CA LYS A 291 30.03 -24.85 -14.16
C LYS A 291 29.20 -23.73 -14.75
N ASP A 292 29.54 -22.48 -14.43
CA ASP A 292 28.86 -21.33 -15.00
C ASP A 292 29.31 -21.04 -16.45
N GLU A 293 28.65 -20.10 -17.10
CA GLU A 293 28.94 -19.67 -18.47
C GLU A 293 30.37 -19.10 -18.63
N ASN A 294 30.96 -18.59 -17.55
CA ASN A 294 32.33 -18.07 -17.50
C ASN A 294 33.37 -19.13 -17.14
N GLY A 295 32.96 -20.40 -16.96
CA GLY A 295 33.81 -21.52 -16.60
C GLY A 295 34.23 -21.59 -15.13
N LYS A 296 33.58 -20.82 -14.24
CA LYS A 296 33.77 -20.88 -12.79
C LYS A 296 33.04 -22.10 -12.22
N LEU A 297 33.61 -22.69 -11.16
CA LEU A 297 32.93 -23.72 -10.38
C LEU A 297 31.82 -23.07 -9.53
N VAL A 298 30.62 -23.63 -9.57
CA VAL A 298 29.49 -23.24 -8.72
C VAL A 298 29.06 -24.44 -7.90
N LEU A 299 29.02 -24.29 -6.59
CA LEU A 299 28.44 -25.26 -5.66
C LEU A 299 27.13 -24.68 -5.12
N THR A 300 26.02 -25.34 -5.38
CA THR A 300 24.67 -24.89 -4.95
C THR A 300 24.08 -25.89 -3.97
N SER A 301 23.49 -25.38 -2.89
CA SER A 301 22.70 -26.18 -1.95
C SER A 301 21.22 -25.92 -2.17
N ALA A 302 20.47 -26.95 -2.58
CA ALA A 302 19.07 -26.79 -2.99
C ALA A 302 18.12 -26.59 -1.81
N ASP A 303 18.36 -27.31 -0.70
CA ASP A 303 17.56 -27.25 0.52
C ASP A 303 18.06 -26.19 1.52
N GLY A 304 19.01 -25.35 1.11
CA GLY A 304 19.47 -24.22 1.91
C GLY A 304 20.37 -24.60 3.09
N ARG A 305 20.91 -25.82 3.12
CA ARG A 305 22.00 -26.21 4.03
C ARG A 305 23.29 -25.48 3.68
N GLY A 306 24.14 -25.24 4.68
CA GLY A 306 25.48 -24.70 4.43
C GLY A 306 26.35 -25.63 3.58
N ILE A 307 27.32 -25.04 2.90
CA ILE A 307 28.38 -25.70 2.16
C ILE A 307 29.66 -25.52 2.97
N LYS A 308 30.15 -26.62 3.56
CA LYS A 308 31.41 -26.68 4.28
C LYS A 308 32.35 -27.67 3.64
N ILE A 309 33.47 -27.17 3.15
CA ILE A 309 34.53 -27.93 2.52
C ILE A 309 35.65 -28.13 3.54
N THR A 310 35.99 -29.38 3.81
CA THR A 310 37.17 -29.75 4.60
C THR A 310 38.21 -30.43 3.70
N GLY A 311 39.47 -30.39 4.13
CA GLY A 311 40.60 -30.67 3.25
C GLY A 311 40.86 -29.53 2.25
N ASP A 312 41.79 -29.77 1.33
CA ASP A 312 42.06 -28.86 0.22
C ASP A 312 41.30 -29.27 -1.04
N ILE A 313 40.47 -28.36 -1.55
CA ILE A 313 39.78 -28.49 -2.85
C ILE A 313 40.72 -28.16 -4.02
N GLY A 314 41.92 -27.65 -3.72
CA GLY A 314 42.88 -27.20 -4.72
C GLY A 314 42.52 -25.80 -5.19
N VAL A 315 43.47 -24.88 -5.06
CA VAL A 315 43.23 -23.46 -5.34
C VAL A 315 42.79 -23.24 -6.79
N GLY A 316 43.26 -24.06 -7.74
CA GLY A 316 42.87 -23.99 -9.16
C GLY A 316 41.37 -24.14 -9.43
N SER A 317 40.58 -24.68 -8.49
CA SER A 317 39.10 -24.71 -8.60
C SER A 317 38.46 -23.32 -8.62
N GLY A 318 39.18 -22.29 -8.15
CA GLY A 318 38.68 -20.93 -8.02
C GLY A 318 38.00 -20.65 -6.68
N ILE A 319 37.77 -21.66 -5.84
CA ILE A 319 37.22 -21.48 -4.48
C ILE A 319 38.38 -21.14 -3.52
N LEU A 320 38.31 -19.97 -2.92
CA LEU A 320 39.32 -19.48 -1.97
C LEU A 320 39.12 -20.09 -0.57
N ALA A 321 40.17 -20.05 0.26
CA ALA A 321 40.10 -20.51 1.65
C ALA A 321 38.96 -19.83 2.45
N ASN A 322 38.72 -18.53 2.21
CA ASN A 322 37.66 -17.74 2.84
C ASN A 322 36.24 -18.16 2.42
N GLN A 323 36.09 -19.04 1.42
CA GLN A 323 34.80 -19.51 0.90
C GLN A 323 34.52 -20.97 1.26
N LYS A 324 35.43 -21.65 1.97
CA LYS A 324 35.29 -23.06 2.34
C LYS A 324 34.16 -23.32 3.33
N GLU A 325 33.66 -22.30 4.02
CA GLU A 325 32.51 -22.41 4.92
C GLU A 325 31.49 -21.33 4.56
N ASN A 326 30.35 -21.71 4.00
CA ASN A 326 29.36 -20.78 3.47
C ASN A 326 27.95 -21.25 3.81
N TYR A 327 27.14 -20.41 4.45
CA TYR A 327 25.74 -20.70 4.78
C TYR A 327 24.76 -19.94 3.87
N GLY A 328 25.26 -19.17 2.90
CA GLY A 328 24.48 -18.43 1.92
C GLY A 328 23.96 -17.09 2.45
N ARG A 329 22.90 -16.59 1.81
CA ARG A 329 22.25 -15.31 2.14
C ARG A 329 20.76 -15.50 2.40
N LEU A 330 20.27 -14.79 3.42
CA LEU A 330 18.84 -14.67 3.70
C LEU A 330 18.30 -13.40 3.03
N SER A 331 17.16 -13.52 2.37
CA SER A 331 16.42 -12.41 1.77
C SER A 331 15.02 -12.36 2.36
N LEU A 332 14.63 -11.19 2.85
CA LEU A 332 13.34 -10.89 3.45
C LEU A 332 12.57 -9.94 2.53
N VAL A 333 11.27 -10.16 2.42
CA VAL A 333 10.35 -9.33 1.64
C VAL A 333 9.17 -8.97 2.52
N LYS A 334 8.87 -7.66 2.60
CA LYS A 334 7.71 -7.14 3.32
C LYS A 334 6.84 -6.30 2.39
N ASN A 335 5.53 -6.42 2.54
CA ASN A 335 4.53 -5.88 1.62
C ASN A 335 3.95 -4.51 2.03
N ASP A 336 4.66 -3.72 2.85
CA ASP A 336 4.17 -2.41 3.30
C ASP A 336 5.18 -1.26 3.10
N GLY A 337 6.33 -1.55 2.50
CA GLY A 337 7.39 -0.58 2.20
C GLY A 337 8.16 -0.06 3.41
N ARG A 338 7.79 -0.44 4.63
CA ARG A 338 8.47 -0.05 5.87
C ARG A 338 9.64 -0.98 6.15
N ASP A 339 10.61 -0.46 6.90
CA ASP A 339 11.79 -1.19 7.36
C ASP A 339 11.44 -2.48 8.12
N ILE A 340 12.19 -3.55 7.88
CA ILE A 340 12.08 -4.80 8.62
C ILE A 340 13.04 -4.73 9.79
N ASN A 341 12.59 -4.10 10.88
CA ASN A 341 13.43 -3.92 12.06
C ASN A 341 13.68 -5.26 12.77
N ILE A 342 14.77 -5.93 12.39
CA ILE A 342 15.19 -7.20 12.97
C ILE A 342 16.09 -7.00 14.18
N SER A 343 15.90 -7.83 15.19
CA SER A 343 16.82 -8.02 16.30
C SER A 343 16.86 -9.49 16.66
N GLY A 344 17.68 -9.85 17.65
CA GLY A 344 17.69 -11.22 18.14
C GLY A 344 19.04 -11.64 18.71
N THR A 345 19.24 -12.95 18.73
CA THR A 345 20.48 -13.56 19.20
C THR A 345 21.23 -14.19 18.03
N ASN A 346 22.55 -14.00 18.01
CA ASN A 346 23.45 -14.61 17.03
C ASN A 346 23.10 -14.35 15.56
N LEU A 347 22.67 -13.12 15.23
CA LEU A 347 22.27 -12.73 13.87
C LEU A 347 23.42 -12.77 12.84
N SER A 348 24.69 -12.79 13.29
CA SER A 348 25.83 -13.01 12.41
C SER A 348 25.81 -14.37 11.71
N ALA A 349 25.12 -15.37 12.29
CA ALA A 349 24.91 -16.68 11.66
C ALA A 349 24.06 -16.62 10.38
N ILE A 350 23.33 -15.53 10.16
CA ILE A 350 22.49 -15.31 8.97
C ILE A 350 22.96 -14.11 8.14
N GLY A 351 24.15 -13.58 8.44
CA GLY A 351 24.72 -12.41 7.74
C GLY A 351 23.95 -11.11 7.98
N MET A 352 23.21 -11.03 9.08
CA MET A 352 22.47 -9.82 9.50
C MET A 352 22.88 -9.38 10.91
N GLY A 353 24.09 -9.71 11.34
CA GLY A 353 24.67 -9.22 12.58
C GLY A 353 25.04 -7.75 12.49
N THR A 354 25.36 -7.15 13.65
CA THR A 354 25.69 -5.72 13.77
C THR A 354 26.93 -5.26 12.98
N THR A 355 27.73 -6.21 12.48
CA THR A 355 28.95 -5.95 11.69
C THR A 355 28.79 -6.31 10.22
N ASP A 356 27.65 -6.89 9.83
CA ASP A 356 27.42 -7.38 8.47
C ASP A 356 26.85 -6.26 7.59
N MET A 357 27.30 -6.18 6.33
CA MET A 357 26.82 -5.18 5.39
C MET A 357 25.53 -5.67 4.68
N ILE A 358 24.38 -5.18 5.13
CA ILE A 358 23.04 -5.57 4.65
C ILE A 358 22.62 -4.64 3.50
N SER A 359 21.91 -5.17 2.51
CA SER A 359 21.25 -4.37 1.47
C SER A 359 19.78 -4.26 1.76
N GLN A 360 19.23 -3.06 1.68
CA GLN A 360 17.81 -2.82 1.87
C GLN A 360 17.30 -1.72 0.97
N SER A 361 16.15 -1.93 0.35
CA SER A 361 15.45 -0.90 -0.42
C SER A 361 13.97 -1.17 -0.52
N SER A 362 13.18 -0.11 -0.65
CA SER A 362 11.77 -0.19 -0.98
C SER A 362 11.58 0.15 -2.45
N VAL A 363 10.80 -0.66 -3.18
CA VAL A 363 10.58 -0.49 -4.63
C VAL A 363 9.08 -0.43 -4.91
N SER A 364 8.67 0.62 -5.61
CA SER A 364 7.29 0.80 -6.07
C SER A 364 7.00 0.04 -7.37
N LEU A 365 5.71 -0.14 -7.69
CA LEU A 365 5.29 -0.77 -8.94
C LEU A 365 5.81 -0.03 -10.19
N ARG A 366 5.88 1.30 -10.15
CA ARG A 366 6.47 2.07 -11.26
C ARG A 366 7.97 1.80 -11.41
N GLU A 367 8.71 1.73 -10.31
CA GLU A 367 10.17 1.53 -10.35
C GLU A 367 10.54 0.14 -10.87
N SER A 368 9.71 -0.87 -10.63
CA SER A 368 9.92 -2.21 -11.19
C SER A 368 9.79 -2.28 -12.72
N LYS A 369 9.31 -1.20 -13.37
CA LYS A 369 9.28 -1.06 -14.84
C LYS A 369 10.67 -0.77 -15.44
N GLY A 370 11.53 -0.10 -14.68
CA GLY A 370 12.84 0.38 -15.15
C GLY A 370 13.92 -0.68 -15.09
N GLN A 371 15.13 -0.30 -15.53
CA GLN A 371 16.34 -1.08 -15.19
C GLN A 371 16.49 -1.15 -13.68
N ILE A 372 16.82 -2.34 -13.18
CA ILE A 372 16.97 -2.57 -11.75
C ILE A 372 18.39 -2.17 -11.38
N SER A 373 18.54 -1.15 -10.53
CA SER A 373 19.86 -0.72 -10.09
C SER A 373 20.59 -1.85 -9.37
N ALA A 374 21.92 -1.86 -9.43
CA ALA A 374 22.73 -2.86 -8.75
C ALA A 374 22.42 -3.01 -7.25
N THR A 375 22.08 -1.93 -6.56
CA THR A 375 21.69 -1.97 -5.13
C THR A 375 20.32 -2.60 -4.93
N ASN A 376 19.35 -2.32 -5.80
CA ASN A 376 18.02 -2.92 -5.75
C ASN A 376 18.09 -4.41 -6.11
N ALA A 377 18.92 -4.79 -7.09
CA ALA A 377 19.15 -6.19 -7.43
C ALA A 377 19.71 -6.97 -6.24
N ASP A 378 20.71 -6.42 -5.54
CA ASP A 378 21.27 -7.07 -4.35
C ASP A 378 20.25 -7.15 -3.20
N ALA A 379 19.45 -6.10 -2.98
CA ALA A 379 18.37 -6.11 -1.97
C ALA A 379 17.28 -7.14 -2.29
N MET A 380 16.91 -7.30 -3.57
CA MET A 380 15.95 -8.30 -4.07
C MET A 380 16.50 -9.73 -4.09
N GLY A 381 17.76 -9.96 -3.70
CA GLY A 381 18.35 -11.29 -3.63
C GLY A 381 18.73 -11.88 -4.99
N PHE A 382 19.11 -11.05 -5.97
CA PHE A 382 19.60 -11.53 -7.27
C PHE A 382 20.95 -12.23 -7.14
N ASN A 383 21.80 -11.75 -6.24
CA ASN A 383 23.20 -12.11 -6.19
C ASN A 383 23.50 -13.01 -4.97
N SER A 384 24.04 -14.20 -5.24
CA SER A 384 24.46 -15.17 -4.21
C SER A 384 25.56 -14.65 -3.27
N TYR A 385 26.32 -13.65 -3.70
CA TYR A 385 27.27 -12.89 -2.89
C TYR A 385 27.12 -11.40 -3.21
N LYS A 386 27.53 -10.54 -2.25
CA LYS A 386 27.27 -9.09 -2.27
C LYS A 386 27.65 -8.45 -3.62
N GLY A 387 26.65 -7.94 -4.34
CA GLY A 387 26.81 -7.14 -5.57
C GLY A 387 27.13 -7.92 -6.85
N GLY A 388 27.24 -9.25 -6.82
CA GLY A 388 27.36 -10.10 -8.03
C GLY A 388 28.64 -9.97 -8.87
N GLY A 389 29.47 -8.96 -8.62
CA GLY A 389 30.74 -8.72 -9.32
C GLY A 389 31.93 -9.41 -8.64
N LYS A 390 32.82 -8.64 -8.03
CA LYS A 390 33.97 -9.15 -7.27
C LYS A 390 33.55 -9.68 -5.91
N PHE A 391 34.18 -10.75 -5.46
CA PHE A 391 34.00 -11.27 -4.12
C PHE A 391 34.69 -10.35 -3.09
N VAL A 392 33.89 -9.75 -2.22
CA VAL A 392 34.34 -8.79 -1.20
C VAL A 392 34.55 -9.50 0.13
N PHE A 393 35.73 -9.37 0.73
CA PHE A 393 35.98 -9.91 2.07
C PHE A 393 36.95 -9.02 2.87
N THR A 394 36.91 -9.17 4.18
CA THR A 394 37.80 -8.46 5.11
C THR A 394 38.99 -9.33 5.49
N GLN A 395 40.21 -8.87 5.22
CA GLN A 395 41.42 -9.55 5.65
C GLN A 395 42.56 -8.54 5.75
N ASN A 396 43.35 -8.61 6.82
CA ASN A 396 44.43 -7.64 7.09
C ASN A 396 45.64 -7.86 6.17
N VAL A 397 45.49 -7.51 4.89
CA VAL A 397 46.51 -7.67 3.85
C VAL A 397 46.51 -6.46 2.92
N SER A 398 47.69 -5.98 2.54
CA SER A 398 47.84 -4.73 1.79
C SER A 398 47.61 -4.84 0.29
N SER A 399 47.70 -6.04 -0.29
CA SER A 399 47.55 -6.27 -1.73
C SER A 399 47.26 -7.74 -2.06
N ILE A 400 46.85 -8.00 -3.30
CA ILE A 400 46.66 -9.38 -3.81
C ILE A 400 47.96 -10.19 -3.74
N SER A 401 49.11 -9.57 -4.04
CA SER A 401 50.41 -10.23 -3.94
C SER A 401 50.73 -10.67 -2.50
N ALA A 402 50.44 -9.80 -1.53
CA ALA A 402 50.57 -10.14 -0.12
C ALA A 402 49.56 -11.21 0.31
N PHE A 403 48.33 -11.21 -0.24
CA PHE A 403 47.32 -12.23 0.03
C PHE A 403 47.77 -13.60 -0.49
N MET A 404 48.31 -13.66 -1.70
CA MET A 404 48.87 -14.88 -2.27
C MET A 404 50.04 -15.41 -1.42
N SER A 405 50.88 -14.50 -0.91
CA SER A 405 52.04 -14.88 -0.08
C SER A 405 51.66 -15.28 1.35
N ALA A 406 50.45 -14.94 1.80
CA ALA A 406 49.99 -15.24 3.16
C ALA A 406 49.78 -16.75 3.38
N GLN A 407 50.04 -17.19 4.62
CA GLN A 407 49.86 -18.58 5.01
C GLN A 407 48.39 -19.00 4.88
N GLY A 408 48.14 -20.20 4.35
CA GLY A 408 46.79 -20.76 4.21
C GLY A 408 46.02 -20.32 2.95
N SER A 409 46.58 -19.44 2.11
CA SER A 409 45.94 -18.93 0.89
C SER A 409 45.83 -19.97 -0.24
N GLY A 410 46.72 -20.97 -0.25
CA GLY A 410 46.88 -21.92 -1.36
C GLY A 410 47.84 -21.44 -2.47
N PHE A 411 48.40 -20.23 -2.36
CA PHE A 411 49.32 -19.64 -3.35
C PHE A 411 50.75 -19.45 -2.82
N SER A 412 51.11 -20.10 -1.72
CA SER A 412 52.44 -19.98 -1.11
C SER A 412 53.55 -20.41 -2.09
N ARG A 413 54.79 -19.99 -1.85
CA ARG A 413 55.95 -20.21 -2.74
C ARG A 413 56.22 -21.70 -3.09
N GLY A 414 55.68 -22.65 -2.33
CA GLY A 414 55.78 -24.10 -2.60
C GLY A 414 54.54 -24.75 -3.23
N SER A 415 53.46 -24.01 -3.47
CA SER A 415 52.17 -24.55 -3.92
C SER A 415 52.08 -24.87 -5.42
N GLY A 416 53.01 -24.37 -6.23
CA GLY A 416 52.90 -24.38 -7.70
C GLY A 416 52.03 -23.24 -8.29
N PHE A 417 51.29 -22.51 -7.44
CA PHE A 417 50.42 -21.40 -7.82
C PHE A 417 50.93 -20.03 -7.34
N SER A 418 52.22 -19.94 -6.99
CA SER A 418 52.82 -18.69 -6.52
C SER A 418 52.81 -17.59 -7.58
N VAL A 419 52.96 -16.34 -7.13
CA VAL A 419 53.14 -15.20 -8.03
C VAL A 419 54.29 -15.48 -9.01
N GLY A 420 54.04 -15.31 -10.31
CA GLY A 420 55.05 -15.54 -11.35
C GLY A 420 55.26 -17.00 -11.77
N SER A 421 54.45 -17.96 -11.30
CA SER A 421 54.60 -19.39 -11.67
C SER A 421 54.15 -19.77 -13.10
N GLY A 422 53.87 -18.79 -13.97
CA GLY A 422 53.32 -19.00 -15.31
C GLY A 422 51.81 -19.34 -15.34
N LYS A 423 51.18 -19.62 -14.19
CA LYS A 423 49.74 -19.89 -14.10
C LYS A 423 48.86 -18.63 -14.12
N ASN A 424 49.45 -17.45 -13.88
CA ASN A 424 48.80 -16.12 -13.99
C ASN A 424 47.53 -15.93 -13.13
N LEU A 425 47.41 -16.62 -11.98
CA LEU A 425 46.24 -16.50 -11.08
C LEU A 425 46.10 -15.11 -10.44
N SER A 426 47.18 -14.32 -10.35
CA SER A 426 47.13 -12.94 -9.85
C SER A 426 46.20 -12.05 -10.67
N VAL A 427 46.09 -12.28 -11.99
CA VAL A 427 45.15 -11.56 -12.88
C VAL A 427 43.72 -11.97 -12.58
N GLY A 428 43.46 -13.28 -12.43
CA GLY A 428 42.14 -13.80 -12.07
C GLY A 428 41.66 -13.27 -10.72
N LEU A 429 42.55 -13.21 -9.72
CA LEU A 429 42.26 -12.59 -8.43
C LEU A 429 41.97 -11.09 -8.59
N SER A 430 42.78 -10.34 -9.34
CA SER A 430 42.55 -8.90 -9.56
C SER A 430 41.17 -8.59 -10.15
N GLN A 431 40.67 -9.46 -11.03
CA GLN A 431 39.33 -9.33 -11.62
C GLN A 431 38.21 -9.88 -10.73
N GLY A 432 38.50 -10.83 -9.84
CA GLY A 432 37.50 -11.59 -9.09
C GLY A 432 37.35 -11.25 -7.61
N ILE A 433 38.30 -10.52 -6.99
CA ILE A 433 38.25 -10.20 -5.56
C ILE A 433 38.46 -8.72 -5.24
N GLN A 434 37.88 -8.28 -4.13
CA GLN A 434 38.09 -6.99 -3.50
C GLN A 434 38.37 -7.20 -2.00
N ILE A 435 39.58 -6.83 -1.55
CA ILE A 435 40.00 -7.02 -0.16
C ILE A 435 39.82 -5.72 0.62
N ILE A 436 39.09 -5.78 1.72
CA ILE A 436 39.01 -4.70 2.70
C ILE A 436 40.07 -4.98 3.77
N SER A 437 41.17 -4.22 3.74
CA SER A 437 42.32 -4.45 4.62
C SER A 437 42.11 -3.96 6.05
N SER A 438 41.26 -2.94 6.24
CA SER A 438 40.94 -2.37 7.54
C SER A 438 39.61 -1.60 7.49
N ALA A 439 39.08 -1.24 8.66
CA ALA A 439 37.91 -0.35 8.76
C ALA A 439 38.11 0.99 8.03
N ALA A 440 39.32 1.54 8.04
CA ALA A 440 39.66 2.76 7.32
C ALA A 440 39.55 2.61 5.79
N SER A 441 39.80 1.40 5.28
CA SER A 441 39.73 1.07 3.85
C SER A 441 38.31 0.76 3.35
N MET A 442 37.32 0.68 4.25
CA MET A 442 35.92 0.46 3.87
C MET A 442 35.38 1.56 2.96
N SER A 443 35.85 2.80 3.10
CA SER A 443 35.47 3.92 2.25
C SER A 443 35.90 3.77 0.78
N ASN A 444 36.85 2.87 0.48
CA ASN A 444 37.22 2.52 -0.89
C ASN A 444 36.23 1.55 -1.54
N THR A 445 35.48 0.80 -0.74
CA THR A 445 34.57 -0.27 -1.20
C THR A 445 33.10 0.11 -1.03
N TYR A 446 32.77 0.87 0.00
CA TYR A 446 31.40 1.30 0.34
C TYR A 446 31.27 2.82 0.33
N VAL A 447 30.05 3.31 0.13
CA VAL A 447 29.71 4.74 0.22
C VAL A 447 29.47 5.13 1.69
N VAL A 448 30.56 5.22 2.45
CA VAL A 448 30.58 5.52 3.90
C VAL A 448 31.32 6.85 4.21
N SER A 449 31.34 7.78 3.25
CA SER A 449 31.99 9.09 3.44
C SER A 449 31.27 9.92 4.52
N ALA A 450 31.95 10.90 5.12
CA ALA A 450 31.38 11.74 6.17
C ALA A 450 30.10 12.48 5.74
N GLY A 451 29.97 12.83 4.46
CA GLY A 451 28.76 13.45 3.90
C GLY A 451 27.66 12.45 3.51
N SER A 452 27.91 11.14 3.58
CA SER A 452 26.88 10.12 3.36
C SER A 452 26.04 9.95 4.64
N GLY A 453 24.75 9.64 4.50
CA GLY A 453 23.89 9.24 5.64
C GLY A 453 24.34 7.93 6.32
N PHE A 454 25.37 7.27 5.78
CA PHE A 454 25.90 5.99 6.22
C PHE A 454 27.31 6.09 6.82
N SER A 455 27.75 7.28 7.23
CA SER A 455 29.07 7.47 7.86
C SER A 455 29.26 6.55 9.07
N SER A 456 30.49 6.14 9.34
CA SER A 456 30.79 5.26 10.49
C SER A 456 30.32 5.91 11.80
N GLY A 457 29.54 5.18 12.60
CA GLY A 457 28.94 5.69 13.84
C GLY A 457 27.61 6.43 13.66
N SER A 458 27.07 6.57 12.44
CA SER A 458 25.77 7.21 12.20
C SER A 458 24.55 6.38 12.61
N GLY A 459 24.76 5.13 13.04
CA GLY A 459 23.71 4.14 13.25
C GLY A 459 23.30 3.38 11.98
N ASN A 460 23.58 3.93 10.79
CA ASN A 460 23.19 3.33 9.50
C ASN A 460 24.37 2.74 8.70
N SER A 461 25.56 2.70 9.29
CA SER A 461 26.80 2.35 8.56
C SER A 461 26.80 0.97 7.91
N GLN A 462 26.01 0.03 8.44
CA GLN A 462 25.86 -1.33 7.89
C GLN A 462 25.02 -1.41 6.61
N PHE A 463 24.36 -0.32 6.22
CA PHE A 463 23.49 -0.24 5.04
C PHE A 463 24.10 0.52 3.87
N ALA A 464 25.39 0.88 3.97
CA ALA A 464 26.08 1.63 2.93
C ALA A 464 26.10 0.83 1.61
N ALA A 465 25.80 1.52 0.50
CA ALA A 465 25.86 0.92 -0.83
C ALA A 465 27.30 0.54 -1.22
N LEU A 466 27.43 -0.57 -1.95
CA LEU A 466 28.70 -1.01 -2.53
C LEU A 466 29.08 -0.11 -3.71
N LYS A 467 30.36 0.26 -3.83
CA LYS A 467 30.85 1.08 -4.94
C LYS A 467 31.03 0.25 -6.20
N THR A 468 30.40 0.69 -7.28
CA THR A 468 30.51 0.07 -8.61
C THR A 468 31.95 -0.06 -9.08
N THR A 469 32.78 0.96 -8.88
CA THR A 469 34.19 0.96 -9.31
C THR A 469 35.08 -0.02 -8.53
N ALA A 470 34.69 -0.37 -7.30
CA ALA A 470 35.44 -1.30 -6.47
C ALA A 470 35.06 -2.76 -6.76
N ALA A 471 33.78 -3.02 -6.95
CA ALA A 471 33.23 -4.37 -6.99
C ALA A 471 32.68 -4.80 -8.35
N ASN A 472 32.71 -3.95 -9.39
CA ASN A 472 32.13 -4.25 -10.71
C ASN A 472 30.65 -4.67 -10.65
N THR A 473 29.87 -4.02 -9.80
CA THR A 473 28.43 -4.27 -9.71
C THR A 473 27.72 -3.69 -10.95
N THR A 474 26.87 -4.45 -11.61
CA THR A 474 26.13 -4.00 -12.79
C THR A 474 24.65 -3.91 -12.51
N ASP A 475 23.96 -3.01 -13.20
CA ASP A 475 22.50 -2.98 -13.21
C ASP A 475 21.97 -4.22 -13.94
N GLU A 476 20.81 -4.69 -13.52
CA GLU A 476 20.14 -5.84 -14.11
C GLU A 476 19.14 -5.40 -15.19
N THR A 477 18.77 -6.32 -16.07
CA THR A 477 17.77 -6.03 -17.10
C THR A 477 16.41 -5.68 -16.47
N ALA A 478 15.61 -4.89 -17.18
CA ALA A 478 14.42 -4.26 -16.62
C ALA A 478 13.32 -5.27 -16.24
N GLY A 479 12.70 -5.07 -15.07
CA GLY A 479 11.50 -5.76 -14.60
C GLY A 479 11.53 -7.29 -14.70
N VAL A 480 10.53 -7.89 -15.36
CA VAL A 480 10.30 -9.35 -15.44
C VAL A 480 11.21 -10.07 -16.44
N THR A 481 12.20 -9.38 -17.02
CA THR A 481 13.13 -9.98 -18.00
C THR A 481 14.09 -11.00 -17.39
N THR A 482 14.22 -11.01 -16.07
CA THR A 482 14.98 -12.00 -15.30
C THR A 482 14.05 -12.83 -14.41
N LEU A 483 14.52 -14.02 -13.99
CA LEU A 483 13.76 -14.89 -13.09
C LEU A 483 13.46 -14.19 -11.76
N LYS A 484 14.48 -13.56 -11.15
CA LYS A 484 14.36 -12.86 -9.86
C LYS A 484 13.54 -11.58 -9.99
N GLY A 485 13.67 -10.85 -11.09
CA GLY A 485 12.85 -9.68 -11.37
C GLY A 485 11.37 -10.04 -11.53
N ALA A 486 11.05 -11.16 -12.18
CA ALA A 486 9.69 -11.67 -12.27
C ALA A 486 9.11 -12.01 -10.88
N MET A 487 9.86 -12.69 -10.03
CA MET A 487 9.45 -12.98 -8.64
C MET A 487 9.23 -11.70 -7.82
N ALA A 488 10.13 -10.72 -7.92
CA ALA A 488 9.97 -9.43 -7.23
C ALA A 488 8.73 -8.67 -7.72
N VAL A 489 8.46 -8.65 -9.03
CA VAL A 489 7.25 -8.01 -9.60
C VAL A 489 5.97 -8.72 -9.13
N MET A 490 5.99 -10.03 -8.86
CA MET A 490 4.83 -10.72 -8.27
C MET A 490 4.51 -10.18 -6.87
N ASP A 491 5.52 -10.03 -6.01
CA ASP A 491 5.33 -9.50 -4.65
C ASP A 491 4.88 -8.02 -4.67
N ILE A 492 5.43 -7.25 -5.61
CA ILE A 492 5.06 -5.84 -5.87
C ILE A 492 3.61 -5.73 -6.32
N ALA A 493 3.17 -6.58 -7.25
CA ALA A 493 1.80 -6.60 -7.74
C ALA A 493 0.81 -7.06 -6.65
N GLU A 494 1.16 -8.05 -5.84
CA GLU A 494 0.36 -8.48 -4.68
C GLU A 494 0.19 -7.37 -3.64
N THR A 495 1.27 -6.64 -3.38
CA THR A 495 1.23 -5.45 -2.53
C THR A 495 0.32 -4.38 -3.14
N ALA A 496 0.44 -4.11 -4.45
CA ALA A 496 -0.41 -3.14 -5.12
C ALA A 496 -1.91 -3.49 -5.03
N ILE A 497 -2.26 -4.77 -5.18
CA ILE A 497 -3.63 -5.27 -5.00
C ILE A 497 -4.11 -4.97 -3.57
N THR A 498 -3.30 -5.32 -2.57
CA THR A 498 -3.61 -5.07 -1.15
C THR A 498 -3.85 -3.57 -0.87
N ASN A 499 -3.00 -2.70 -1.43
CA ASN A 499 -3.16 -1.25 -1.29
C ASN A 499 -4.47 -0.75 -1.92
N LEU A 500 -4.85 -1.23 -3.11
CA LEU A 500 -6.10 -0.83 -3.77
C LEU A 500 -7.34 -1.40 -3.06
N ASP A 501 -7.27 -2.63 -2.55
CA ASP A 501 -8.36 -3.23 -1.77
C ASP A 501 -8.63 -2.43 -0.50
N GLN A 502 -7.59 -1.95 0.19
CA GLN A 502 -7.75 -1.06 1.35
C GLN A 502 -8.42 0.26 0.95
N ILE A 503 -7.98 0.91 -0.12
CA ILE A 503 -8.59 2.17 -0.59
C ILE A 503 -10.06 1.95 -1.00
N ARG A 504 -10.39 0.84 -1.66
CA ARG A 504 -11.77 0.48 -1.99
C ARG A 504 -12.62 0.21 -0.75
N ALA A 505 -12.07 -0.48 0.24
CA ALA A 505 -12.76 -0.72 1.51
C ALA A 505 -13.08 0.61 2.23
N ASP A 506 -12.14 1.56 2.21
CA ASP A 506 -12.34 2.89 2.77
C ASP A 506 -13.48 3.63 2.04
N ILE A 507 -13.50 3.60 0.69
CA ILE A 507 -14.62 4.15 -0.08
C ILE A 507 -15.95 3.48 0.28
N GLY A 508 -15.99 2.16 0.35
CA GLY A 508 -17.20 1.40 0.70
C GLY A 508 -17.73 1.76 2.09
N SER A 509 -16.83 1.98 3.06
CA SER A 509 -17.19 2.42 4.40
C SER A 509 -17.90 3.78 4.40
N ILE A 510 -17.41 4.73 3.59
CA ILE A 510 -17.98 6.07 3.46
C ILE A 510 -19.30 6.03 2.69
N GLN A 511 -19.40 5.22 1.63
CA GLN A 511 -20.66 5.02 0.90
C GLN A 511 -21.78 4.54 1.84
N ASN A 512 -21.51 3.54 2.68
CA ASN A 512 -22.49 3.01 3.64
C ASN A 512 -22.96 4.07 4.65
N GLN A 513 -22.03 4.91 5.13
CA GLN A 513 -22.35 6.03 6.01
C GLN A 513 -23.26 7.05 5.30
N VAL A 514 -22.93 7.43 4.07
CA VAL A 514 -23.71 8.39 3.28
C VAL A 514 -25.11 7.85 3.00
N THR A 515 -25.25 6.59 2.59
CA THR A 515 -26.57 5.96 2.36
C THR A 515 -27.43 5.98 3.61
N SER A 516 -26.87 5.61 4.76
CA SER A 516 -27.61 5.62 6.04
C SER A 516 -28.06 7.04 6.41
N THR A 517 -27.19 8.03 6.16
CA THR A 517 -27.49 9.43 6.44
C THR A 517 -28.59 9.97 5.54
N ILE A 518 -28.56 9.68 4.24
CA ILE A 518 -29.62 10.05 3.29
C ILE A 518 -30.98 9.47 3.71
N ASN A 519 -31.01 8.19 4.10
CA ASN A 519 -32.25 7.55 4.55
C ASN A 519 -32.84 8.26 5.77
N ASN A 520 -32.00 8.61 6.76
CA ASN A 520 -32.43 9.32 7.95
C ASN A 520 -32.92 10.76 7.66
N ILE A 521 -32.18 11.50 6.82
CA ILE A 521 -32.52 12.87 6.44
C ILE A 521 -33.83 12.89 5.66
N THR A 522 -34.07 11.92 4.79
CA THR A 522 -35.32 11.79 4.03
C THR A 522 -36.52 11.64 4.95
N VAL A 523 -36.45 10.74 5.94
CA VAL A 523 -37.51 10.57 6.94
C VAL A 523 -37.70 11.85 7.76
N THR A 524 -36.60 12.49 8.16
CA THR A 524 -36.64 13.74 8.93
C THR A 524 -37.30 14.87 8.13
N GLN A 525 -36.95 15.02 6.85
CA GLN A 525 -37.54 16.02 5.97
C GLN A 525 -39.06 15.84 5.84
N VAL A 526 -39.52 14.59 5.65
CA VAL A 526 -40.96 14.28 5.56
C VAL A 526 -41.69 14.68 6.84
N ASN A 527 -41.13 14.34 8.01
CA ASN A 527 -41.72 14.68 9.30
C ASN A 527 -41.71 16.19 9.57
N VAL A 528 -40.62 16.90 9.26
CA VAL A 528 -40.52 18.35 9.40
C VAL A 528 -41.53 19.05 8.49
N LYS A 529 -41.69 18.58 7.25
CA LYS A 529 -42.66 19.14 6.30
C LYS A 529 -44.11 18.87 6.72
N ALA A 530 -44.40 17.70 7.30
CA ALA A 530 -45.70 17.40 7.88
C ALA A 530 -46.00 18.30 9.10
N ALA A 531 -45.01 18.55 9.96
CA ALA A 531 -45.14 19.45 11.10
C ALA A 531 -45.33 20.91 10.67
N GLU A 532 -44.64 21.38 9.61
CA GLU A 532 -44.87 22.70 9.00
C GLU A 532 -46.32 22.83 8.52
N SER A 533 -46.81 21.83 7.78
CA SER A 533 -48.17 21.81 7.22
C SER A 533 -49.24 21.92 8.32
N GLN A 534 -49.10 21.18 9.44
CA GLN A 534 -50.04 21.28 10.57
C GLN A 534 -50.15 22.69 11.16
N ILE A 535 -49.08 23.49 11.10
CA ILE A 535 -49.07 24.85 11.63
C ILE A 535 -49.60 25.83 10.59
N ARG A 536 -49.18 25.67 9.33
CA ARG A 536 -49.33 26.71 8.31
C ARG A 536 -50.54 26.52 7.40
N ASP A 537 -50.91 25.28 7.09
CA ASP A 537 -51.98 24.98 6.14
C ASP A 537 -53.36 25.03 6.80
N VAL A 538 -54.38 25.39 6.02
CA VAL A 538 -55.76 25.44 6.50
C VAL A 538 -56.47 24.11 6.27
N ASP A 539 -57.24 23.65 7.25
CA ASP A 539 -58.19 22.55 7.04
C ASP A 539 -59.42 23.09 6.29
N PHE A 540 -59.50 22.77 5.01
CA PHE A 540 -60.58 23.16 4.11
C PHE A 540 -61.97 22.79 4.64
N ALA A 541 -62.12 21.68 5.36
CA ALA A 541 -63.43 21.27 5.89
C ALA A 541 -63.91 22.29 6.95
N SER A 542 -63.01 22.68 7.85
CA SER A 542 -63.31 23.67 8.89
C SER A 542 -63.51 25.08 8.30
N GLU A 543 -62.67 25.49 7.35
CA GLU A 543 -62.74 26.86 6.81
C GLU A 543 -63.91 27.06 5.85
N SER A 544 -64.34 26.01 5.14
CA SER A 544 -65.56 26.05 4.32
C SER A 544 -66.82 26.23 5.19
N ALA A 545 -66.85 25.61 6.37
CA ALA A 545 -67.93 25.80 7.35
C ALA A 545 -67.91 27.23 7.92
N ASN A 546 -66.72 27.76 8.25
CA ASN A 546 -66.55 29.14 8.72
C ASN A 546 -67.01 30.15 7.66
N TYR A 547 -66.60 29.97 6.40
CA TYR A 547 -67.01 30.81 5.28
C TYR A 547 -68.53 30.78 5.07
N SER A 548 -69.13 29.59 5.05
CA SER A 548 -70.58 29.42 4.89
C SER A 548 -71.36 30.11 6.01
N LYS A 549 -70.91 29.95 7.27
CA LYS A 549 -71.47 30.63 8.43
C LYS A 549 -71.35 32.16 8.31
N ALA A 550 -70.17 32.66 7.96
CA ALA A 550 -69.92 34.10 7.80
C ALA A 550 -70.76 34.70 6.68
N ASN A 551 -70.97 33.98 5.58
CA ASN A 551 -71.80 34.41 4.45
C ASN A 551 -73.29 34.52 4.86
N ILE A 552 -73.82 33.50 5.56
CA ILE A 552 -75.19 33.53 6.11
C ILE A 552 -75.36 34.70 7.10
N LEU A 553 -74.36 34.93 7.97
CA LEU A 553 -74.36 36.06 8.91
C LEU A 553 -74.29 37.42 8.21
N ALA A 554 -73.56 37.53 7.11
CA ALA A 554 -73.52 38.75 6.29
C ALA A 554 -74.89 39.04 5.65
N GLN A 555 -75.56 38.01 5.12
CA GLN A 555 -76.94 38.14 4.61
C GLN A 555 -77.92 38.55 5.72
N SER A 556 -77.85 37.90 6.89
CA SER A 556 -78.67 38.25 8.06
C SER A 556 -78.42 39.68 8.57
N GLY A 557 -77.15 40.10 8.63
CA GLY A 557 -76.75 41.46 9.01
C GLY A 557 -77.27 42.53 8.04
N SER A 558 -77.24 42.24 6.74
CA SER A 558 -77.83 43.09 5.71
C SER A 558 -79.34 43.27 5.91
N HIS A 559 -80.06 42.18 6.19
CA HIS A 559 -81.49 42.23 6.52
C HIS A 559 -81.77 43.01 7.82
N ALA A 560 -80.96 42.82 8.86
CA ALA A 560 -81.11 43.54 10.13
C ALA A 560 -80.85 45.05 9.98
N MET A 561 -79.86 45.47 9.17
CA MET A 561 -79.64 46.88 8.83
C MET A 561 -80.82 47.47 8.08
N ALA A 562 -81.38 46.73 7.11
CA ALA A 562 -82.57 47.17 6.38
C ALA A 562 -83.76 47.41 7.32
N GLN A 563 -84.00 46.49 8.28
CA GLN A 563 -85.06 46.63 9.28
C GLN A 563 -84.81 47.77 10.28
N ALA A 564 -83.56 47.92 10.75
CA ALA A 564 -83.17 48.98 11.67
C ALA A 564 -83.36 50.38 11.05
N ASN A 565 -83.09 50.53 9.76
CA ASN A 565 -83.36 51.75 9.01
C ASN A 565 -84.87 52.02 8.86
N SER A 566 -85.68 50.99 8.60
CA SER A 566 -87.14 51.14 8.47
C SER A 566 -87.88 51.36 9.79
N SER A 567 -87.28 51.00 10.94
CA SER A 567 -87.93 51.08 12.27
C SER A 567 -88.39 52.48 12.67
N GLN A 568 -87.79 53.54 12.09
CA GLN A 568 -88.14 54.93 12.35
C GLN A 568 -89.40 55.40 11.60
N GLN A 569 -89.88 54.63 10.61
CA GLN A 569 -91.10 54.98 9.85
C GLN A 569 -92.37 54.98 10.72
N ASN A 570 -92.37 54.26 11.85
CA ASN A 570 -93.50 54.24 12.79
C ASN A 570 -93.79 55.61 13.42
N VAL A 571 -92.81 56.52 13.43
CA VAL A 571 -92.99 57.89 13.95
C VAL A 571 -93.83 58.76 13.00
N LEU A 572 -93.83 58.47 11.70
CA LEU A 572 -94.71 59.14 10.74
C LEU A 572 -96.19 58.89 11.09
N ARG A 573 -96.51 57.76 11.71
CA ARG A 573 -97.87 57.40 12.14
C ARG A 573 -98.32 58.12 13.42
N LEU A 574 -97.39 58.72 14.16
CA LEU A 574 -97.67 59.55 15.35
C LEU A 574 -97.74 61.05 15.02
N LEU A 575 -97.27 61.45 13.83
CA LEU A 575 -97.25 62.83 13.34
C LEU A 575 -98.36 63.12 12.32
N GLN A 576 -99.09 62.08 11.90
CA GLN A 576 -100.33 62.14 11.12
C GLN A 576 -101.51 62.09 12.09
#